data_AF-A0A1H9NJC7-F1
#
_entry.id   AF-A0A1H9NJC7-F1
#
_cell.length_a   1.000
_cell.length_b   1.000
_cell.length_c   1.000
_cell.angle_alpha   90.00
_cell.angle_beta   90.00
_cell.angle_gamma   90.00
#
_symmetry.space_group_name_H-M   'P 1'
#
loop_
_entity.id
_entity.type
_entity.pdbx_description
1 polymer ?
#
loop_
_entity_poly.entity_id
_entity_poly.type
_entity_poly.pdbx_seq_one_letter_code
_entity_poly.pdbx_strand_id
1 'polypeptide(L)'
;MKKVYLKEANMEDVQKEYEFITKLPEDENGFTNKDYGCSYEEFEKKILPGYIDKSNGINLSPGHVPGTEYFLWDGDTIVGLFRIRHHLCEALANGAGHIGYGIKKEYRGKGYANEGLRLTIEKAWEIIPEDEIYMSVHKDNPASLKTQLKNGAYIHHEDDKEFFTRVKRPEADLELVEADDKYADDISAYRQEFIDCEDHMDGCGLLRKFENPLAYIENCRQRAAEDAPAEIGGHAQQFFCIRKSDEHLIGMIQYRYEADPKFQIGYSVRPCDRGHGYAKWMLKELLLWLKQQGMEEATIACEPSNIASEHVILSCGGKLVETCNYKGIELRVYSLEI
;
A
#
# COMPACT_ATOMS: atom_id res chain seq x y z
N MET A 1 21.58 6.54 7.52
CA MET A 1 21.11 5.61 8.59
C MET A 1 21.28 4.20 8.06
N LYS A 2 21.61 3.22 8.92
CA LYS A 2 21.45 1.81 8.54
C LYS A 2 19.97 1.56 8.20
N LYS A 3 19.70 0.58 7.33
CA LYS A 3 18.32 0.21 6.99
C LYS A 3 17.67 -0.42 8.21
N VAL A 4 16.73 0.29 8.83
CA VAL A 4 15.91 -0.25 9.92
C VAL A 4 14.80 -1.12 9.33
N TYR A 5 14.28 -2.06 10.11
CA TYR A 5 13.20 -2.96 9.69
C TYR A 5 12.32 -3.34 10.88
N LEU A 6 11.08 -3.73 10.59
CA LEU A 6 10.17 -4.29 11.58
C LEU A 6 10.29 -5.81 11.60
N LYS A 7 10.31 -6.39 12.80
CA LYS A 7 10.14 -7.84 13.00
C LYS A 7 9.00 -8.05 13.99
N GLU A 8 8.08 -8.94 13.66
CA GLU A 8 7.01 -9.35 14.58
C GLU A 8 7.60 -10.02 15.83
N ALA A 9 6.95 -9.84 16.97
CA ALA A 9 7.31 -10.53 18.22
C ALA A 9 7.43 -12.04 17.98
N ASN A 10 8.57 -12.62 18.36
CA ASN A 10 8.86 -14.02 18.03
C ASN A 10 9.77 -14.70 19.05
N MET A 11 9.64 -16.02 19.16
CA MET A 11 10.42 -16.83 20.11
C MET A 11 11.92 -16.89 19.78
N GLU A 12 12.35 -16.59 18.56
CA GLU A 12 13.77 -16.63 18.17
C GLU A 12 14.56 -15.48 18.81
N ASP A 13 13.92 -14.33 19.04
CA ASP A 13 14.53 -13.12 19.60
C ASP A 13 14.18 -12.85 21.07
N VAL A 14 13.63 -13.85 21.77
CA VAL A 14 13.10 -13.73 23.14
C VAL A 14 14.01 -12.95 24.09
N GLN A 15 15.33 -13.18 24.02
CA GLN A 15 16.31 -12.48 24.87
C GLN A 15 16.33 -10.97 24.61
N LYS A 16 16.33 -10.55 23.35
CA LYS A 16 16.42 -9.13 22.97
C LYS A 16 15.09 -8.42 23.18
N GLU A 17 13.98 -9.10 22.87
CA GLU A 17 12.64 -8.58 23.13
C GLU A 17 12.41 -8.40 24.63
N TYR A 18 12.81 -9.36 25.46
CA TYR A 18 12.79 -9.25 26.91
C TYR A 18 13.58 -8.03 27.40
N GLU A 19 14.84 -7.92 26.96
CA GLU A 19 15.73 -6.83 27.37
C GLU A 19 15.18 -5.45 27.00
N PHE A 20 14.43 -5.36 25.90
CA PHE A 20 13.75 -4.15 25.48
C PHE A 20 12.51 -3.89 26.35
N ILE A 21 11.59 -4.86 26.44
CA ILE A 21 10.30 -4.71 27.12
C ILE A 21 10.47 -4.42 28.60
N THR A 22 11.34 -5.15 29.30
CA THR A 22 11.53 -4.97 30.75
C THR A 22 12.10 -3.58 31.10
N LYS A 23 12.76 -2.91 30.15
CA LYS A 23 13.37 -1.57 30.32
C LYS A 23 12.53 -0.42 29.73
N LEU A 24 11.51 -0.73 28.93
CA LEU A 24 10.62 0.29 28.38
C LEU A 24 9.67 0.78 29.49
N PRO A 25 9.59 2.08 29.79
CA PRO A 25 8.78 2.58 30.90
C PRO A 25 7.32 2.12 30.86
N GLU A 26 6.72 1.93 32.03
CA GLU A 26 5.33 1.46 32.17
C GLU A 26 4.30 2.37 31.48
N ASP A 27 4.49 3.69 31.57
CA ASP A 27 3.73 4.69 30.83
C ASP A 27 4.66 5.85 30.48
N GLU A 28 4.76 6.18 29.20
CA GLU A 28 5.46 7.38 28.76
C GLU A 28 4.80 8.00 27.52
N ASN A 29 4.33 9.24 27.67
CA ASN A 29 3.66 10.02 26.61
C ASN A 29 2.47 9.30 25.96
N GLY A 30 1.68 8.56 26.74
CA GLY A 30 0.48 7.84 26.27
C GLY A 30 0.76 6.44 25.70
N PHE A 31 2.03 6.00 25.66
CA PHE A 31 2.37 4.62 25.33
C PHE A 31 2.55 3.80 26.60
N THR A 32 1.69 2.79 26.78
CA THR A 32 1.69 1.92 27.97
C THR A 32 2.40 0.59 27.71
N ASN A 33 3.24 0.17 28.65
CA ASN A 33 3.91 -1.12 28.73
C ASN A 33 3.57 -1.81 30.07
N LYS A 34 2.62 -2.74 30.06
CA LYS A 34 2.20 -3.48 31.27
C LYS A 34 3.25 -4.46 31.77
N ASP A 35 4.26 -4.74 30.95
CA ASP A 35 5.27 -5.77 31.16
C ASP A 35 6.62 -5.17 31.60
N TYR A 36 6.62 -3.89 32.01
CA TYR A 36 7.79 -3.23 32.57
C TYR A 36 8.30 -3.95 33.82
N GLY A 37 9.60 -4.20 33.88
CA GLY A 37 10.24 -4.88 35.02
C GLY A 37 9.86 -6.36 35.19
N CYS A 38 9.22 -6.99 34.20
CA CYS A 38 8.94 -8.43 34.24
C CYS A 38 10.23 -9.25 34.36
N SER A 39 10.11 -10.48 34.86
CA SER A 39 11.22 -11.45 34.89
C SER A 39 11.38 -12.13 33.53
N TYR A 40 12.60 -12.61 33.22
CA TYR A 40 12.85 -13.36 31.98
C TYR A 40 11.94 -14.59 31.86
N GLU A 41 11.78 -15.34 32.95
CA GLU A 41 10.94 -16.55 32.95
C GLU A 41 9.47 -16.22 32.66
N GLU A 42 8.95 -15.13 33.23
CA GLU A 42 7.59 -14.67 32.95
C GLU A 42 7.45 -14.19 31.50
N PHE A 43 8.47 -13.48 30.99
CA PHE A 43 8.46 -13.01 29.62
C PHE A 43 8.46 -14.16 28.60
N GLU A 44 9.40 -15.09 28.74
CA GLU A 44 9.57 -16.24 27.86
C GLU A 44 8.36 -17.18 27.89
N LYS A 45 7.78 -17.45 29.07
CA LYS A 45 6.74 -18.48 29.20
C LYS A 45 5.31 -17.95 29.07
N LYS A 46 5.09 -16.64 29.23
CA LYS A 46 3.73 -16.08 29.26
C LYS A 46 3.57 -14.84 28.38
N ILE A 47 4.42 -13.84 28.54
CA ILE A 47 4.21 -12.53 27.91
C ILE A 47 4.42 -12.63 26.39
N LEU A 48 5.57 -13.14 25.96
CA LEU A 48 5.88 -13.27 24.53
C LEU A 48 4.95 -14.27 23.82
N PRO A 49 4.69 -15.48 24.35
CA PRO A 49 3.64 -16.34 23.81
C PRO A 49 2.27 -15.64 23.75
N GLY A 50 1.94 -14.81 24.74
CA GLY A 50 0.72 -14.02 24.76
C GLY A 50 0.64 -12.97 23.66
N TYR A 51 1.74 -12.33 23.27
CA TYR A 51 1.79 -11.45 22.10
C TYR A 51 1.48 -12.21 20.81
N ILE A 52 2.09 -13.39 20.65
CA ILE A 52 1.88 -14.26 19.48
C ILE A 52 0.44 -14.80 19.43
N ASP A 53 -0.10 -15.27 20.56
CA ASP A 53 -1.50 -15.73 20.64
C ASP A 53 -2.45 -14.59 20.26
N LYS A 54 -2.21 -13.39 20.80
CA LYS A 54 -3.02 -12.21 20.53
C LYS A 54 -2.95 -11.76 19.06
N SER A 55 -1.80 -11.88 18.39
CA SER A 55 -1.68 -11.57 16.96
C SER A 55 -2.50 -12.54 16.11
N ASN A 56 -2.67 -13.79 16.57
CA ASN A 56 -3.51 -14.82 15.94
C ASN A 56 -4.99 -14.79 16.41
N GLY A 57 -5.38 -13.82 17.24
CA GLY A 57 -6.73 -13.72 17.79
C GLY A 57 -7.08 -14.81 18.81
N ILE A 58 -6.08 -15.46 19.40
CA ILE A 58 -6.21 -16.53 20.38
C ILE A 58 -6.20 -15.91 21.80
N ASN A 59 -7.00 -16.47 22.71
CA ASN A 59 -7.04 -16.08 24.14
C ASN A 59 -7.36 -14.59 24.40
N LEU A 60 -8.11 -13.95 23.49
CA LEU A 60 -8.51 -12.56 23.66
C LEU A 60 -9.53 -12.40 24.79
N SER A 61 -9.31 -11.40 25.65
CA SER A 61 -10.31 -10.99 26.63
C SER A 61 -11.54 -10.40 25.94
N PRO A 62 -12.75 -10.52 26.52
CA PRO A 62 -13.96 -9.93 25.95
C PRO A 62 -13.76 -8.44 25.58
N GLY A 63 -14.21 -8.06 24.38
CA GLY A 63 -14.08 -6.69 23.86
C GLY A 63 -12.68 -6.31 23.34
N HIS A 64 -11.70 -7.20 23.42
CA HIS A 64 -10.38 -7.00 22.81
C HIS A 64 -10.35 -7.53 21.38
N VAL A 65 -9.49 -6.91 20.57
CA VAL A 65 -9.25 -7.27 19.17
C VAL A 65 -7.86 -7.91 19.04
N PRO A 66 -7.62 -8.71 17.98
CA PRO A 66 -6.28 -9.16 17.66
C PRO A 66 -5.32 -7.97 17.51
N GLY A 67 -4.07 -8.18 17.89
CA GLY A 67 -3.06 -7.13 17.77
C GLY A 67 -1.67 -7.70 17.68
N THR A 68 -0.86 -7.11 16.82
CA THR A 68 0.51 -7.53 16.56
C THR A 68 1.50 -6.51 17.10
N GLU A 69 2.46 -7.00 17.87
CA GLU A 69 3.64 -6.25 18.32
C GLU A 69 4.79 -6.40 17.30
N TYR A 70 5.27 -5.27 16.79
CA TYR A 70 6.43 -5.17 15.91
C TYR A 70 7.57 -4.42 16.59
N PHE A 71 8.71 -5.07 16.71
CA PHE A 71 9.94 -4.45 17.18
C PHE A 71 10.65 -3.77 16.00
N LEU A 72 11.09 -2.53 16.20
CA LEU A 72 11.90 -1.79 15.24
C LEU A 72 13.38 -2.08 15.49
N TRP A 73 14.03 -2.68 14.51
CA TRP A 73 15.43 -3.11 14.56
C TRP A 73 16.33 -2.14 13.79
N ASP A 74 17.44 -1.75 14.40
CA ASP A 74 18.60 -1.14 13.75
C ASP A 74 19.77 -2.12 13.79
N GLY A 75 19.92 -2.87 12.71
CA GLY A 75 20.84 -4.01 12.67
C GLY A 75 20.41 -5.07 13.68
N ASP A 76 21.17 -5.18 14.77
CA ASP A 76 20.99 -6.19 15.82
C ASP A 76 20.37 -5.63 17.11
N THR A 77 19.98 -4.35 17.10
CA THR A 77 19.49 -3.63 18.28
C THR A 77 18.04 -3.22 18.09
N ILE A 78 17.19 -3.55 19.06
CA ILE A 78 15.82 -3.04 19.12
C ILE A 78 15.82 -1.61 19.64
N VAL A 79 15.24 -0.70 18.86
CA VAL A 79 15.21 0.74 19.14
C VAL A 79 13.80 1.27 19.43
N GLY A 80 12.77 0.49 19.08
CA GLY A 80 11.38 0.87 19.29
C GLY A 80 10.41 -0.30 19.23
N LEU A 81 9.17 -0.05 19.64
CA LEU A 81 8.05 -0.98 19.60
C LEU A 81 6.85 -0.27 18.97
N PHE A 82 6.20 -0.95 18.04
CA PHE A 82 5.01 -0.51 17.34
C PHE A 82 3.94 -1.59 17.50
N ARG A 83 2.72 -1.21 17.83
CA ARG A 83 1.58 -2.11 17.97
C ARG A 83 0.56 -1.78 16.89
N ILE A 84 0.08 -2.79 16.18
CA ILE A 84 -1.05 -2.70 15.25
C ILE A 84 -2.21 -3.48 15.85
N ARG A 85 -3.31 -2.81 16.15
CA ARG A 85 -4.59 -3.47 16.46
C ARG A 85 -5.32 -3.71 15.15
N HIS A 86 -5.81 -4.92 14.94
CA HIS A 86 -6.21 -5.40 13.61
C HIS A 86 -7.50 -4.77 13.09
N HIS A 87 -8.35 -4.26 13.99
CA HIS A 87 -9.55 -3.49 13.66
C HIS A 87 -9.98 -2.66 14.87
N LEU A 88 -10.88 -1.69 14.69
CA LEU A 88 -11.44 -0.91 15.79
C LEU A 88 -12.58 -1.68 16.47
N CYS A 89 -12.53 -1.71 17.80
CA CYS A 89 -13.73 -1.90 18.64
C CYS A 89 -14.17 -0.54 19.21
N GLU A 90 -15.32 -0.48 19.88
CA GLU A 90 -15.88 0.76 20.42
C GLU A 90 -14.87 1.56 21.28
N ALA A 91 -14.09 0.87 22.12
CA ALA A 91 -13.08 1.51 22.97
C ALA A 91 -11.91 2.10 22.15
N LEU A 92 -11.52 1.44 21.05
CA LEU A 92 -10.43 1.92 20.18
C LEU A 92 -10.89 3.03 19.24
N ALA A 93 -12.15 2.97 18.79
CA ALA A 93 -12.78 3.98 17.96
C ALA A 93 -13.00 5.32 18.68
N ASN A 94 -13.00 5.30 20.02
CA ASN A 94 -13.12 6.47 20.88
C ASN A 94 -11.86 6.72 21.73
N GLY A 95 -10.72 6.13 21.34
CA GLY A 95 -9.50 6.19 22.13
C GLY A 95 -8.24 5.99 21.29
N ALA A 96 -7.38 5.06 21.72
CA ALA A 96 -6.01 4.89 21.20
C ALA A 96 -5.88 4.51 19.71
N GLY A 97 -6.99 4.20 19.02
CA GLY A 97 -7.00 3.81 17.62
C GLY A 97 -6.27 2.49 17.33
N HIS A 98 -5.82 2.35 16.10
CA HIS A 98 -5.14 1.18 15.54
C HIS A 98 -3.68 1.08 15.99
N ILE A 99 -2.91 2.17 15.84
CA ILE A 99 -1.45 2.14 16.03
C ILE A 99 -1.04 2.86 17.31
N GLY A 100 -0.17 2.23 18.10
CA GLY A 100 0.57 2.87 19.19
C GLY A 100 2.04 2.54 19.10
N TYR A 101 2.93 3.47 19.46
CA TYR A 101 4.37 3.22 19.39
C TYR A 101 5.19 3.94 20.46
N GLY A 102 6.36 3.38 20.76
CA GLY A 102 7.33 3.94 21.68
C GLY A 102 8.75 3.74 21.16
N ILE A 103 9.59 4.77 21.26
CA ILE A 103 11.03 4.72 20.93
C ILE A 103 11.82 4.80 22.23
N LYS A 104 12.82 3.92 22.36
CA LYS A 104 13.72 3.92 23.52
C LYS A 104 14.46 5.26 23.61
N LYS A 105 14.54 5.81 24.82
CA LYS A 105 14.93 7.22 25.07
C LYS A 105 16.22 7.65 24.39
N GLU A 106 17.25 6.80 24.40
CA GLU A 106 18.57 7.04 23.77
C GLU A 106 18.55 7.10 22.23
N TYR A 107 17.46 6.65 21.60
CA TYR A 107 17.26 6.67 20.15
C TYR A 107 16.33 7.80 19.67
N ARG A 108 15.78 8.61 20.58
CA ARG A 108 14.91 9.74 20.21
C ARG A 108 15.68 10.85 19.50
N GLY A 109 14.97 11.62 18.67
CA GLY A 109 15.56 12.72 17.90
C GLY A 109 16.43 12.29 16.71
N LYS A 110 16.53 10.98 16.42
CA LYS A 110 17.37 10.41 15.35
C LYS A 110 16.60 9.92 14.12
N GLY A 111 15.28 10.14 14.08
CA GLY A 111 14.42 9.75 12.96
C GLY A 111 13.78 8.36 13.06
N TYR A 112 14.11 7.54 14.05
CA TYR A 112 13.56 6.17 14.18
C TYR A 112 12.04 6.12 14.32
N ALA A 113 11.42 7.04 15.05
CA ALA A 113 9.95 7.11 15.14
C ALA A 113 9.31 7.32 13.76
N ASN A 114 9.92 8.18 12.93
CA ASN A 114 9.42 8.49 11.61
C ASN A 114 9.50 7.28 10.68
N GLU A 115 10.67 6.64 10.61
CA GLU A 115 10.86 5.48 9.73
C GLU A 115 10.09 4.26 10.23
N GLY A 116 10.03 4.05 11.56
CA GLY A 116 9.23 2.99 12.16
C GLY A 116 7.74 3.17 11.85
N LEU A 117 7.18 4.37 12.03
CA LEU A 117 5.77 4.62 11.73
C LEU A 117 5.45 4.42 10.25
N ARG A 118 6.35 4.87 9.34
CA ARG A 118 6.22 4.63 7.89
C ARG A 118 6.08 3.14 7.59
N LEU A 119 6.99 2.32 8.10
CA LEU A 119 6.98 0.85 7.94
C LEU A 119 5.74 0.22 8.61
N THR A 120 5.31 0.73 9.76
CA THR A 120 4.14 0.22 10.47
C THR A 120 2.85 0.52 9.72
N ILE A 121 2.73 1.69 9.08
CA ILE A 121 1.57 2.02 8.23
C ILE A 121 1.50 1.08 7.02
N GLU A 122 2.63 0.79 6.36
CA GLU A 122 2.68 -0.20 5.27
C GLU A 122 2.17 -1.58 5.72
N LYS A 123 2.64 -2.04 6.89
CA LYS A 123 2.18 -3.32 7.46
C LYS A 123 0.72 -3.28 7.92
N ALA A 124 0.28 -2.15 8.45
CA ALA A 124 -1.09 -1.95 8.91
C ALA A 124 -2.09 -2.12 7.76
N TRP A 125 -1.77 -1.64 6.55
CA TRP A 125 -2.65 -1.82 5.39
C TRP A 125 -2.78 -3.26 4.90
N GLU A 126 -1.86 -4.15 5.26
CA GLU A 126 -1.96 -5.59 5.01
C GLU A 126 -2.95 -6.28 5.97
N ILE A 127 -3.27 -5.64 7.10
CA ILE A 127 -3.99 -6.25 8.23
C ILE A 127 -5.37 -5.60 8.46
N ILE A 128 -5.41 -4.27 8.49
CA ILE A 128 -6.57 -3.47 8.87
C ILE A 128 -7.59 -3.47 7.74
N PRO A 129 -8.87 -3.78 8.00
CA PRO A 129 -9.94 -3.70 7.00
C PRO A 129 -10.51 -2.29 6.81
N GLU A 130 -10.40 -1.39 7.79
CA GLU A 130 -10.95 -0.04 7.74
C GLU A 130 -10.31 0.85 6.65
N ASP A 131 -11.04 1.88 6.20
CA ASP A 131 -10.56 2.84 5.19
C ASP A 131 -9.56 3.87 5.74
N GLU A 132 -9.36 3.92 7.06
CA GLU A 132 -8.43 4.83 7.69
C GLU A 132 -7.71 4.15 8.87
N ILE A 133 -6.39 4.31 8.95
CA ILE A 133 -5.62 4.00 10.15
C ILE A 133 -5.84 5.13 11.14
N TYR A 134 -6.06 4.77 12.40
CA TYR A 134 -6.42 5.71 13.45
C TYR A 134 -5.33 5.67 14.54
N MET A 135 -4.90 6.83 15.03
CA MET A 135 -3.98 6.99 16.15
C MET A 135 -4.47 8.11 17.06
N SER A 136 -4.06 8.08 18.32
CA SER A 136 -4.14 9.24 19.21
C SER A 136 -2.74 9.70 19.60
N VAL A 137 -2.62 10.94 20.07
CA VAL A 137 -1.39 11.48 20.64
C VAL A 137 -1.73 12.54 21.68
N HIS A 138 -1.13 12.45 22.86
CA HIS A 138 -1.28 13.47 23.90
C HIS A 138 -0.77 14.84 23.42
N LYS A 139 -1.48 15.91 23.81
CA LYS A 139 -1.15 17.30 23.43
C LYS A 139 0.23 17.76 23.93
N ASP A 140 0.74 17.18 25.00
CA ASP A 140 2.08 17.42 25.54
C ASP A 140 3.19 16.64 24.82
N ASN A 141 2.84 15.83 23.80
CA ASN A 141 3.77 15.08 22.95
C ASN A 141 3.79 15.62 21.49
N PRO A 142 4.25 16.87 21.27
CA PRO A 142 4.29 17.47 19.93
C PRO A 142 5.27 16.75 18.99
N ALA A 143 6.23 15.99 19.53
CA ALA A 143 7.16 15.19 18.72
C ALA A 143 6.43 14.07 17.99
N SER A 144 5.57 13.33 18.70
CA SER A 144 4.78 12.25 18.10
C SER A 144 3.74 12.78 17.13
N LEU A 145 3.08 13.90 17.43
CA LEU A 145 2.16 14.54 16.47
C LEU A 145 2.87 14.91 15.16
N LYS A 146 4.06 15.52 15.22
CA LYS A 146 4.87 15.81 14.02
C LYS A 146 5.25 14.54 13.26
N THR A 147 5.55 13.45 13.95
CA THR A 147 5.81 12.15 13.34
C THR A 147 4.58 11.62 12.60
N GLN A 148 3.40 11.64 13.23
CA GLN A 148 2.16 11.20 12.61
C GLN A 148 1.84 12.03 11.35
N LEU A 149 1.86 13.36 11.46
CA LEU A 149 1.59 14.26 10.32
C LEU A 149 2.58 14.06 9.17
N LYS A 150 3.87 13.86 9.48
CA LYS A 150 4.89 13.59 8.46
C LYS A 150 4.68 12.27 7.72
N ASN A 151 3.96 11.32 8.31
CA ASN A 151 3.61 10.04 7.69
C ASN A 151 2.19 10.03 7.11
N GLY A 152 1.70 11.19 6.67
CA GLY A 152 0.43 11.30 5.94
C GLY A 152 -0.81 11.33 6.83
N ALA A 153 -0.65 11.43 8.16
CA ALA A 153 -1.80 11.61 9.02
C ALA A 153 -2.35 13.04 8.94
N TYR A 154 -3.67 13.21 9.03
CA TYR A 154 -4.34 14.48 9.29
C TYR A 154 -4.96 14.46 10.69
N ILE A 155 -5.17 15.63 11.30
CA ILE A 155 -5.90 15.73 12.57
C ILE A 155 -7.39 15.62 12.25
N HIS A 156 -8.04 14.55 12.70
CA HIS A 156 -9.48 14.34 12.54
C HIS A 156 -10.27 15.16 13.56
N HIS A 157 -9.86 15.13 14.83
CA HIS A 157 -10.42 15.92 15.92
C HIS A 157 -9.46 15.98 17.11
N GLU A 158 -9.85 16.67 18.18
CA GLU A 158 -9.13 16.75 19.44
C GLU A 158 -10.12 16.78 20.62
N ASP A 159 -9.63 16.43 21.80
CA ASP A 159 -10.29 16.71 23.08
C ASP A 159 -9.37 17.54 23.99
N ASP A 160 -9.64 17.61 25.30
CA ASP A 160 -8.81 18.37 26.23
C ASP A 160 -7.38 17.82 26.39
N LYS A 161 -7.15 16.54 26.06
CA LYS A 161 -5.90 15.80 26.35
C LYS A 161 -5.15 15.36 25.09
N GLU A 162 -5.85 15.00 24.02
CA GLU A 162 -5.30 14.32 22.87
C GLU A 162 -5.67 14.99 21.53
N PHE A 163 -4.80 14.82 20.54
CA PHE A 163 -5.14 14.89 19.13
C PHE A 163 -5.42 13.48 18.61
N PHE A 164 -6.45 13.37 17.80
CA PHE A 164 -6.86 12.13 17.15
C PHE A 164 -6.56 12.25 15.66
N THR A 165 -5.60 11.46 15.17
CA THR A 165 -5.09 11.57 13.81
C THR A 165 -5.43 10.35 12.97
N ARG A 166 -5.64 10.55 11.67
CA ARG A 166 -5.98 9.48 10.75
C ARG A 166 -5.12 9.52 9.51
N VAL A 167 -4.78 8.34 9.00
CA VAL A 167 -4.12 8.16 7.70
C VAL A 167 -5.13 7.48 6.80
N LYS A 168 -5.48 8.12 5.68
CA LYS A 168 -6.37 7.50 4.70
C LYS A 168 -5.69 6.31 4.05
N ARG A 169 -6.46 5.25 3.81
CA ARG A 169 -6.07 4.16 2.94
C ARG A 169 -5.72 4.77 1.59
N PRO A 170 -4.49 4.62 1.08
CA PRO A 170 -4.10 5.20 -0.20
C PRO A 170 -5.07 4.83 -1.31
N GLU A 171 -5.53 3.57 -1.32
CA GLU A 171 -6.52 3.04 -2.25
C GLU A 171 -7.89 3.74 -2.16
N ALA A 172 -8.31 4.20 -0.99
CA ALA A 172 -9.59 4.88 -0.81
C ALA A 172 -9.62 6.27 -1.46
N ASP A 173 -8.45 6.84 -1.77
CA ASP A 173 -8.31 8.10 -2.51
C ASP A 173 -8.12 7.89 -4.01
N LEU A 174 -8.10 6.64 -4.48
CA LEU A 174 -7.96 6.32 -5.90
C LEU A 174 -9.31 5.95 -6.51
N GLU A 175 -9.43 6.18 -7.81
CA GLU A 175 -10.52 5.65 -8.63
C GLU A 175 -10.01 5.32 -10.03
N LEU A 176 -10.57 4.25 -10.62
CA LEU A 176 -10.48 4.00 -12.05
C LEU A 176 -11.67 4.67 -12.72
N VAL A 177 -11.40 5.60 -13.63
CA VAL A 177 -12.42 6.29 -14.42
C VAL A 177 -12.21 6.03 -15.89
N GLU A 178 -13.31 6.08 -16.65
CA GLU A 178 -13.24 6.04 -18.11
C GLU A 178 -12.72 7.36 -18.69
N ALA A 179 -12.55 7.39 -20.01
CA ALA A 179 -11.98 8.51 -20.72
C ALA A 179 -12.86 9.78 -20.63
N ASP A 180 -12.42 10.76 -19.85
CA ASP A 180 -13.13 12.01 -19.58
C ASP A 180 -12.30 13.24 -19.99
N ASP A 181 -12.95 14.20 -20.66
CA ASP A 181 -12.36 15.45 -21.15
C ASP A 181 -11.75 16.29 -20.02
N LYS A 182 -12.26 16.17 -18.80
CA LYS A 182 -11.77 16.95 -17.65
C LYS A 182 -10.32 16.68 -17.29
N TYR A 183 -9.76 15.52 -17.70
CA TYR A 183 -8.37 15.16 -17.45
C TYR A 183 -7.42 15.50 -18.61
N ALA A 184 -7.87 16.24 -19.63
CA ALA A 184 -7.10 16.50 -20.84
C ALA A 184 -5.70 17.09 -20.57
N ASP A 185 -5.63 18.13 -19.72
CA ASP A 185 -4.37 18.79 -19.38
C ASP A 185 -3.40 17.82 -18.68
N ASP A 186 -3.91 16.99 -17.77
CA ASP A 186 -3.07 16.06 -17.03
C ASP A 186 -2.66 14.83 -17.86
N ILE A 187 -3.48 14.41 -18.83
CA ILE A 187 -3.09 13.42 -19.85
C ILE A 187 -1.93 13.95 -20.69
N SER A 188 -1.97 15.23 -21.09
CA SER A 188 -0.84 15.87 -21.78
C SER A 188 0.42 15.87 -20.93
N ALA A 189 0.31 16.21 -19.65
CA ALA A 189 1.44 16.23 -18.73
C ALA A 189 1.98 14.82 -18.45
N TYR A 190 1.11 13.83 -18.23
CA TYR A 190 1.45 12.42 -18.09
C TYR A 190 2.22 11.94 -19.33
N ARG A 191 1.68 12.19 -20.52
CA ARG A 191 2.34 11.83 -21.79
C ARG A 191 3.72 12.48 -21.92
N GLN A 192 3.83 13.77 -21.62
CA GLN A 192 5.09 14.48 -21.76
C GLN A 192 6.16 13.91 -20.84
N GLU A 193 5.81 13.56 -19.60
CA GLU A 193 6.74 13.00 -18.62
C GLU A 193 7.36 11.66 -19.08
N PHE A 194 6.56 10.76 -19.65
CA PHE A 194 7.11 9.51 -20.22
C PHE A 194 8.00 9.76 -21.44
N ILE A 195 7.76 10.81 -22.23
CA ILE A 195 8.64 11.19 -23.35
C ILE A 195 9.96 11.71 -22.80
N ASP A 196 9.90 12.61 -21.82
CA ASP A 196 11.07 13.24 -21.20
C ASP A 196 11.96 12.21 -20.48
N CYS A 197 11.36 11.16 -19.92
CA CYS A 197 12.08 10.05 -19.29
C CYS A 197 12.52 8.95 -20.27
N GLU A 198 12.24 9.08 -21.57
CA GLU A 198 12.50 8.04 -22.60
C GLU A 198 11.92 6.66 -22.22
N ASP A 199 10.76 6.67 -21.55
CA ASP A 199 10.16 5.47 -20.94
C ASP A 199 8.98 4.94 -21.76
N HIS A 200 8.49 3.74 -21.45
CA HIS A 200 7.37 3.07 -22.11
C HIS A 200 6.01 3.50 -21.54
N MET A 201 5.01 3.74 -22.39
CA MET A 201 3.62 4.04 -22.00
C MET A 201 2.73 2.82 -22.20
N ASP A 202 3.13 1.68 -21.61
CA ASP A 202 2.35 0.45 -21.74
C ASP A 202 0.95 0.65 -21.13
N GLY A 203 -0.06 0.02 -21.72
CA GLY A 203 -1.44 0.17 -21.25
C GLY A 203 -2.12 1.50 -21.56
N CYS A 204 -1.47 2.41 -22.30
CA CYS A 204 -2.08 3.70 -22.70
C CYS A 204 -2.66 3.67 -24.13
N GLY A 205 -2.77 2.50 -24.77
CA GLY A 205 -3.17 2.40 -26.18
C GLY A 205 -2.23 3.20 -27.10
N LEU A 206 -2.80 4.13 -27.88
CA LEU A 206 -2.05 4.93 -28.84
C LEU A 206 -1.55 6.28 -28.30
N LEU A 207 -1.67 6.56 -26.99
CA LEU A 207 -1.38 7.88 -26.38
C LEU A 207 -0.11 8.57 -26.90
N ARG A 208 0.99 7.82 -27.04
CA ARG A 208 2.26 8.39 -27.53
C ARG A 208 2.13 9.12 -28.87
N LYS A 209 1.22 8.69 -29.75
CA LYS A 209 0.97 9.28 -31.08
C LYS A 209 0.04 10.50 -31.05
N PHE A 210 -0.61 10.80 -29.93
CA PHE A 210 -1.56 11.89 -29.81
C PHE A 210 -0.95 13.09 -29.07
N GLU A 211 -0.67 14.18 -29.80
CA GLU A 211 -0.28 15.46 -29.17
C GLU A 211 -1.49 16.17 -28.55
N ASN A 212 -2.68 16.01 -29.13
CA ASN A 212 -3.92 16.54 -28.61
C ASN A 212 -4.59 15.52 -27.66
N PRO A 213 -4.71 15.82 -26.35
CA PRO A 213 -5.30 14.90 -25.39
C PRO A 213 -6.79 14.64 -25.64
N LEU A 214 -7.56 15.62 -26.13
CA LEU A 214 -8.99 15.42 -26.45
C LEU A 214 -9.18 14.42 -27.59
N ALA A 215 -8.28 14.43 -28.58
CA ALA A 215 -8.31 13.45 -29.66
C ALA A 215 -7.95 12.03 -29.18
N TYR A 216 -7.07 11.93 -28.18
CA TYR A 216 -6.77 10.65 -27.53
C TYR A 216 -7.97 10.14 -26.73
N ILE A 217 -8.63 11.00 -25.96
CA ILE A 217 -9.82 10.67 -25.18
C ILE A 217 -10.94 10.18 -26.09
N GLU A 218 -11.17 10.86 -27.22
CA GLU A 218 -12.13 10.43 -28.23
C GLU A 218 -11.75 9.07 -28.84
N ASN A 219 -10.46 8.83 -29.11
CA ASN A 219 -9.99 7.51 -29.53
C ASN A 219 -10.29 6.43 -28.47
N CYS A 220 -10.12 6.71 -27.18
CA CYS A 220 -10.47 5.78 -26.11
C CYS A 220 -11.97 5.45 -26.10
N ARG A 221 -12.84 6.46 -26.26
CA ARG A 221 -14.30 6.27 -26.33
C ARG A 221 -14.70 5.42 -27.54
N GLN A 222 -14.11 5.69 -28.71
CA GLN A 222 -14.37 4.92 -29.92
C GLN A 222 -13.91 3.46 -29.79
N ARG A 223 -12.78 3.23 -29.11
CA ARG A 223 -12.26 1.88 -28.89
C ARG A 223 -13.04 1.07 -27.87
N ALA A 224 -13.91 1.68 -27.06
CA ALA A 224 -14.80 0.96 -26.15
C ALA A 224 -15.95 0.24 -26.88
N ALA A 225 -16.15 0.50 -28.19
CA ALA A 225 -17.12 -0.22 -29.00
C ALA A 225 -16.59 -1.60 -29.44
N GLU A 226 -17.47 -2.61 -29.43
CA GLU A 226 -17.12 -3.99 -29.80
C GLU A 226 -16.58 -4.09 -31.24
N ASP A 227 -17.06 -3.24 -32.15
CA ASP A 227 -16.68 -3.23 -33.57
C ASP A 227 -15.54 -2.22 -33.88
N ALA A 228 -14.82 -1.75 -32.86
CA ALA A 228 -13.76 -0.77 -33.02
C ALA A 228 -12.66 -1.26 -33.99
N PRO A 229 -12.35 -0.48 -35.05
CA PRO A 229 -11.43 -0.92 -36.09
C PRO A 229 -9.97 -1.07 -35.63
N ALA A 230 -9.23 -1.97 -36.28
CA ALA A 230 -7.82 -2.21 -35.98
C ALA A 230 -6.94 -0.97 -36.21
N GLU A 231 -7.32 -0.10 -37.14
CA GLU A 231 -6.62 1.15 -37.48
C GLU A 231 -6.56 2.11 -36.30
N ILE A 232 -7.58 2.10 -35.45
CA ILE A 232 -7.64 2.94 -34.24
C ILE A 232 -7.13 2.21 -33.00
N GLY A 233 -6.68 0.95 -33.14
CA GLY A 233 -6.13 0.12 -32.06
C GLY A 233 -7.06 -0.96 -31.54
N GLY A 234 -8.17 -1.26 -32.22
CA GLY A 234 -9.12 -2.33 -31.89
C GLY A 234 -9.91 -2.12 -30.60
N HIS A 235 -10.84 -3.03 -30.34
CA HIS A 235 -11.72 -3.02 -29.17
C HIS A 235 -10.93 -3.17 -27.85
N ALA A 236 -10.99 -2.14 -27.02
CA ALA A 236 -10.31 -2.07 -25.74
C ALA A 236 -10.98 -1.08 -24.79
N GLN A 237 -11.04 -1.44 -23.51
CA GLN A 237 -11.46 -0.53 -22.44
C GLN A 237 -10.23 0.15 -21.83
N GLN A 238 -10.20 1.49 -21.85
CA GLN A 238 -9.16 2.30 -21.21
C GLN A 238 -9.67 2.87 -19.89
N PHE A 239 -8.88 2.72 -18.83
CA PHE A 239 -9.09 3.37 -17.55
C PHE A 239 -7.94 4.29 -17.18
N PHE A 240 -8.29 5.37 -16.48
CA PHE A 240 -7.38 6.32 -15.86
C PHE A 240 -7.45 6.14 -14.35
N CYS A 241 -6.29 6.01 -13.71
CA CYS A 241 -6.18 5.97 -12.25
C CYS A 241 -5.98 7.39 -11.74
N ILE A 242 -7.01 7.91 -11.07
CA ILE A 242 -7.07 9.29 -10.58
C ILE A 242 -6.98 9.28 -9.07
N ARG A 243 -6.15 10.17 -8.52
CA ARG A 243 -6.18 10.54 -7.12
C ARG A 243 -7.23 11.61 -6.90
N LYS A 244 -8.28 11.30 -6.14
CA LYS A 244 -9.45 12.16 -5.96
C LYS A 244 -9.14 13.44 -5.21
N SER A 245 -8.15 13.42 -4.31
CA SER A 245 -7.81 14.58 -3.48
C SER A 245 -7.26 15.78 -4.26
N ASP A 246 -6.65 15.56 -5.42
CA ASP A 246 -6.08 16.61 -6.26
C ASP A 246 -6.35 16.44 -7.77
N GLU A 247 -7.27 15.52 -8.12
CA GLU A 247 -7.63 15.16 -9.50
C GLU A 247 -6.43 14.78 -10.39
N HIS A 248 -5.38 14.22 -9.78
CA HIS A 248 -4.12 13.88 -10.44
C HIS A 248 -4.14 12.48 -11.07
N LEU A 249 -3.78 12.40 -12.35
CA LEU A 249 -3.59 11.19 -13.13
C LEU A 249 -2.28 10.50 -12.75
N ILE A 250 -2.40 9.43 -11.99
CA ILE A 250 -1.30 8.60 -11.50
C ILE A 250 -0.86 7.57 -12.53
N GLY A 251 -1.81 7.01 -13.27
CA GLY A 251 -1.54 5.84 -14.11
C GLY A 251 -2.67 5.54 -15.06
N MET A 252 -2.39 4.65 -16.00
CA MET A 252 -3.38 4.17 -16.95
C MET A 252 -3.32 2.64 -16.98
N ILE A 253 -4.49 2.01 -17.10
CA ILE A 253 -4.61 0.57 -17.28
C ILE A 253 -5.65 0.28 -18.36
N GLN A 254 -5.39 -0.72 -19.19
CA GLN A 254 -6.24 -1.06 -20.33
C GLN A 254 -6.46 -2.57 -20.40
N TYR A 255 -7.68 -2.95 -20.74
CA TYR A 255 -8.04 -4.31 -21.16
C TYR A 255 -8.37 -4.33 -22.65
N ARG A 256 -7.83 -5.31 -23.38
CA ARG A 256 -8.03 -5.50 -24.83
C ARG A 256 -8.78 -6.82 -25.06
N TYR A 257 -9.96 -6.74 -25.65
CA TYR A 257 -10.86 -7.89 -25.83
C TYR A 257 -10.37 -8.84 -26.93
N GLU A 258 -10.01 -8.26 -28.07
CA GLU A 258 -9.65 -9.01 -29.29
C GLU A 258 -8.15 -8.95 -29.60
N ALA A 259 -7.33 -8.65 -28.59
CA ALA A 259 -5.89 -8.71 -28.74
C ALA A 259 -5.41 -10.16 -28.96
N ASP A 260 -4.14 -10.30 -29.36
CA ASP A 260 -3.43 -11.56 -29.13
C ASP A 260 -3.72 -12.00 -27.68
N PRO A 261 -4.28 -13.20 -27.47
CA PRO A 261 -4.74 -13.64 -26.17
C PRO A 261 -3.63 -13.69 -25.12
N LYS A 262 -2.37 -13.46 -25.48
CA LYS A 262 -1.22 -13.32 -24.58
C LYS A 262 -1.06 -11.92 -23.97
N PHE A 263 -1.70 -10.90 -24.52
CA PHE A 263 -1.44 -9.49 -24.19
C PHE A 263 -2.73 -8.70 -23.94
N GLN A 264 -3.66 -9.21 -23.14
CA GLN A 264 -4.95 -8.54 -22.91
C GLN A 264 -4.82 -7.31 -22.01
N ILE A 265 -4.02 -7.40 -20.94
CA ILE A 265 -3.85 -6.30 -19.98
C ILE A 265 -2.54 -5.56 -20.25
N GLY A 266 -2.56 -4.23 -20.12
CA GLY A 266 -1.34 -3.43 -19.98
C GLY A 266 -1.59 -2.25 -19.05
N TYR A 267 -0.56 -1.80 -18.34
CA TYR A 267 -0.62 -0.61 -17.49
C TYR A 267 0.69 0.15 -17.50
N SER A 268 0.62 1.41 -17.10
CA SER A 268 1.79 2.22 -16.74
C SER A 268 1.44 3.15 -15.57
N VAL A 269 2.46 3.49 -14.79
CA VAL A 269 2.39 4.47 -13.70
C VAL A 269 3.32 5.62 -14.05
N ARG A 270 2.82 6.85 -13.89
CA ARG A 270 3.57 8.08 -14.11
C ARG A 270 4.93 8.02 -13.42
N PRO A 271 6.05 8.33 -14.10
CA PRO A 271 7.39 8.16 -13.54
C PRO A 271 7.57 8.72 -12.12
N CYS A 272 7.05 9.92 -11.86
CA CYS A 272 7.15 10.58 -10.55
C CYS A 272 6.28 9.94 -9.45
N ASP A 273 5.30 9.11 -9.79
CA ASP A 273 4.38 8.46 -8.84
C ASP A 273 4.74 6.99 -8.54
N ARG A 274 5.82 6.46 -9.12
CA ARG A 274 6.22 5.05 -8.93
C ARG A 274 6.69 4.74 -7.51
N GLY A 275 6.61 3.46 -7.15
CA GLY A 275 7.05 2.96 -5.84
C GLY A 275 6.00 3.03 -4.73
N HIS A 276 4.77 3.43 -5.04
CA HIS A 276 3.68 3.59 -4.06
C HIS A 276 2.57 2.53 -4.16
N GLY A 277 2.77 1.47 -4.95
CA GLY A 277 1.81 0.38 -5.09
C GLY A 277 0.66 0.60 -6.08
N TYR A 278 0.59 1.76 -6.74
CA TYR A 278 -0.50 2.10 -7.67
C TYR A 278 -0.72 1.09 -8.81
N ALA A 279 0.35 0.50 -9.38
CA ALA A 279 0.22 -0.54 -10.39
C ALA A 279 -0.52 -1.79 -9.87
N LYS A 280 -0.21 -2.21 -8.64
CA LYS A 280 -0.87 -3.34 -7.98
C LYS A 280 -2.34 -3.02 -7.72
N TRP A 281 -2.63 -1.80 -7.27
CA TRP A 281 -4.01 -1.34 -7.07
C TRP A 281 -4.80 -1.36 -8.38
N MET A 282 -4.31 -0.69 -9.43
CA MET A 282 -4.96 -0.66 -10.75
C MET A 282 -5.24 -2.06 -11.29
N LEU A 283 -4.28 -2.98 -11.17
CA LEU A 283 -4.46 -4.36 -11.65
C LEU A 283 -5.56 -5.08 -10.86
N LYS A 284 -5.61 -4.93 -9.53
CA LYS A 284 -6.68 -5.53 -8.71
C LYS A 284 -8.06 -4.97 -9.07
N GLU A 285 -8.18 -3.65 -9.19
CA GLU A 285 -9.44 -3.00 -9.56
C GLU A 285 -9.90 -3.40 -10.96
N LEU A 286 -8.99 -3.51 -11.94
CA LEU A 286 -9.32 -4.01 -13.26
C LEU A 286 -9.86 -5.46 -13.18
N LEU A 287 -9.21 -6.34 -12.42
CA LEU A 287 -9.68 -7.73 -12.26
C LEU A 287 -11.07 -7.78 -11.61
N LEU A 288 -11.33 -6.96 -10.60
CA LEU A 288 -12.68 -6.83 -10.01
C LEU A 288 -13.70 -6.35 -11.03
N TRP A 289 -13.35 -5.38 -11.87
CA TRP A 289 -14.22 -4.91 -12.96
C TRP A 289 -14.46 -6.01 -14.00
N LEU A 290 -13.43 -6.75 -14.42
CA LEU A 290 -13.55 -7.86 -15.37
C LEU A 290 -14.44 -8.99 -14.82
N LYS A 291 -14.39 -9.24 -13.51
CA LYS A 291 -15.28 -10.17 -12.82
C LYS A 291 -16.74 -9.77 -12.98
N GLN A 292 -17.03 -8.47 -12.85
CA GLN A 292 -18.37 -7.92 -13.04
C GLN A 292 -18.84 -8.03 -14.50
N GLN A 293 -17.90 -8.04 -15.46
CA GLN A 293 -18.17 -8.31 -16.88
C GLN A 293 -18.33 -9.81 -17.20
N GLY A 294 -18.18 -10.71 -16.21
CA GLY A 294 -18.33 -12.16 -16.40
C GLY A 294 -17.10 -12.84 -17.01
N MET A 295 -15.93 -12.20 -16.96
CA MET A 295 -14.67 -12.83 -17.37
C MET A 295 -14.16 -13.76 -16.27
N GLU A 296 -13.61 -14.92 -16.65
CA GLU A 296 -13.06 -15.92 -15.71
C GLU A 296 -11.52 -15.85 -15.63
N GLU A 297 -10.87 -15.38 -16.70
CA GLU A 297 -9.42 -15.33 -16.84
C GLU A 297 -9.02 -14.12 -17.69
N ALA A 298 -7.83 -13.57 -17.42
CA ALA A 298 -7.17 -12.61 -18.31
C ALA A 298 -5.66 -12.84 -18.35
N THR A 299 -5.02 -12.38 -19.42
CA THR A 299 -3.55 -12.47 -19.56
C THR A 299 -2.87 -11.11 -19.48
N ILE A 300 -1.64 -11.14 -18.97
CA ILE A 300 -0.73 -10.01 -18.93
C ILE A 300 0.68 -10.48 -19.24
N ALA A 301 1.48 -9.67 -19.91
CA ALA A 301 2.87 -9.98 -20.16
C ALA A 301 3.80 -8.84 -19.77
N CYS A 302 5.02 -9.19 -19.38
CA CYS A 302 6.09 -8.24 -19.15
C CYS A 302 7.43 -8.79 -19.64
N GLU A 303 8.39 -7.90 -19.88
CA GLU A 303 9.77 -8.30 -20.15
C GLU A 303 10.39 -8.94 -18.89
N PRO A 304 11.28 -9.95 -19.04
CA PRO A 304 12.03 -10.53 -17.92
C PRO A 304 12.88 -9.52 -17.14
N SER A 305 13.30 -8.43 -17.78
CA SER A 305 14.05 -7.32 -17.18
C SER A 305 13.17 -6.41 -16.31
N ASN A 306 11.84 -6.43 -16.51
CA ASN A 306 10.89 -5.59 -15.80
C ASN A 306 10.45 -6.25 -14.48
N ILE A 307 11.39 -6.33 -13.54
CA ILE A 307 11.21 -6.97 -12.23
C ILE A 307 10.05 -6.33 -11.44
N ALA A 308 9.84 -5.01 -11.59
CA ALA A 308 8.75 -4.31 -10.93
C ALA A 308 7.39 -4.83 -11.38
N SER A 309 7.18 -4.98 -12.69
CA SER A 309 5.92 -5.48 -13.23
C SER A 309 5.71 -6.95 -12.92
N GLU A 310 6.77 -7.77 -12.98
CA GLU A 310 6.71 -9.18 -12.58
C GLU A 310 6.27 -9.32 -11.12
N HIS A 311 6.84 -8.55 -10.19
CA HIS A 311 6.41 -8.56 -8.78
C HIS A 311 4.94 -8.15 -8.62
N VAL A 312 4.48 -7.12 -9.34
CA VAL A 312 3.08 -6.71 -9.32
C VAL A 312 2.17 -7.85 -9.77
N ILE A 313 2.46 -8.45 -10.92
CA ILE A 313 1.69 -9.55 -11.51
C ILE A 313 1.60 -10.74 -10.55
N LEU A 314 2.74 -11.21 -10.03
CA LEU A 314 2.80 -12.31 -9.07
C LEU A 314 2.03 -11.99 -7.79
N SER A 315 2.13 -10.75 -7.28
CA SER A 315 1.41 -10.31 -6.07
C SER A 315 -0.11 -10.22 -6.25
N CYS A 316 -0.58 -10.15 -7.51
CA CYS A 316 -1.98 -10.20 -7.89
C CYS A 316 -2.43 -11.63 -8.27
N GLY A 317 -1.62 -12.65 -8.01
CA GLY A 317 -1.97 -14.05 -8.26
C GLY A 317 -1.60 -14.55 -9.66
N GLY A 318 -0.84 -13.78 -10.44
CA GLY A 318 -0.43 -14.15 -11.77
C GLY A 318 0.40 -15.44 -11.79
N LYS A 319 0.03 -16.37 -12.67
CA LYS A 319 0.73 -17.65 -12.88
C LYS A 319 1.43 -17.60 -14.22
N LEU A 320 2.75 -17.79 -14.25
CA LEU A 320 3.51 -17.86 -15.50
C LEU A 320 3.01 -19.05 -16.34
N VAL A 321 2.54 -18.79 -17.55
CA VAL A 321 1.99 -19.80 -18.46
C VAL A 321 2.88 -20.04 -19.68
N GLU A 322 3.58 -19.01 -20.16
CA GLU A 322 4.43 -19.12 -21.35
C GLU A 322 5.54 -18.05 -21.34
N THR A 323 6.65 -18.32 -22.03
CA THR A 323 7.60 -17.30 -22.49
C THR A 323 7.56 -17.28 -24.02
N CYS A 324 7.38 -16.11 -24.63
CA CYS A 324 7.32 -15.96 -26.08
C CYS A 324 8.24 -14.83 -26.57
N ASN A 325 8.51 -14.81 -27.88
CA ASN A 325 9.17 -13.67 -28.53
C ASN A 325 8.12 -12.88 -29.31
N TYR A 326 7.97 -11.59 -29.00
CA TYR A 326 7.07 -10.68 -29.69
C TYR A 326 7.85 -9.48 -30.20
N LYS A 327 7.87 -9.29 -31.53
CA LYS A 327 8.62 -8.20 -32.21
C LYS A 327 10.10 -8.12 -31.80
N GLY A 328 10.74 -9.26 -31.54
CA GLY A 328 12.15 -9.34 -31.15
C GLY A 328 12.39 -9.21 -29.64
N ILE A 329 11.35 -8.98 -28.83
CA ILE A 329 11.42 -8.85 -27.38
C ILE A 329 10.95 -10.16 -26.74
N GLU A 330 11.72 -10.68 -25.78
CA GLU A 330 11.27 -11.82 -24.95
C GLU A 330 10.25 -11.32 -23.91
N LEU A 331 9.10 -11.98 -23.84
CA LEU A 331 8.03 -11.67 -22.90
C LEU A 331 7.66 -12.91 -22.10
N ARG A 332 7.46 -12.71 -20.80
CA ARG A 332 6.83 -13.69 -19.91
C ARG A 332 5.34 -13.39 -19.83
N VAL A 333 4.51 -14.38 -20.16
CA VAL A 333 3.06 -14.29 -20.19
C VAL A 333 2.50 -14.97 -18.96
N TYR A 334 1.63 -14.26 -18.23
CA TYR A 334 0.98 -14.73 -17.02
C TYR A 334 -0.53 -14.76 -17.21
N SER A 335 -1.16 -15.79 -16.64
CA SER A 335 -2.60 -15.88 -16.47
C SER A 335 -3.00 -15.33 -15.09
N LEU A 336 -4.10 -14.59 -15.05
CA LEU A 336 -4.75 -14.06 -13.86
C LEU A 336 -6.18 -14.62 -13.79
N GLU A 337 -6.49 -15.28 -12.68
CA GLU A 337 -7.82 -15.80 -12.36
C GLU A 337 -8.67 -14.68 -11.74
N ILE A 338 -9.95 -14.59 -12.12
CA ILE A 338 -10.81 -13.41 -11.86
C ILE A 338 -11.88 -13.62 -10.77
#